data_AF-A0A9D4H9N2-F1
#
_entry.id   AF-A0A9D4H9N2-F1
#
_cell.length_a   1.000
_cell.length_b   1.000
_cell.length_c   1.000
_cell.angle_alpha   90.00
_cell.angle_beta   90.00
_cell.angle_gamma   90.00
#
_symmetry.space_group_name_H-M   'P 1'
#
loop_
_entity.id
_entity.type
_entity.pdbx_description
1 polymer ?
#
loop_
_entity_poly.entity_id
_entity_poly.type
_entity_poly.pdbx_seq_one_letter_code
_entity_poly.pdbx_strand_id
1 'polypeptide(L)'
;MALNKLRPLGRLMRSVSNPVCMPKSLHLTAIPAQKWKIGKINHIAIATPDIEKTAALYRDVLGAKVSAKHPQPEHGVYTVFVELGDTKIELLNPLGENSPIQNFLDKNKSGGMHHICLEVDDIKAAMADLKAKNIRLLSNEPKIGAHGSP
;
A
#
# COMPACT_ATOMS: atom_id res chain seq x y z
N MET A 1 -17.66 -53.28 -26.74
CA MET A 1 -18.31 -52.83 -27.99
C MET A 1 -19.01 -51.52 -27.67
N ALA A 2 -18.75 -50.36 -28.27
CA ALA A 2 -18.33 -50.07 -29.63
C ALA A 2 -17.31 -48.93 -29.68
N LEU A 3 -16.38 -49.06 -30.62
CA LEU A 3 -15.54 -47.98 -31.12
C LEU A 3 -16.39 -46.95 -31.88
N ASN A 4 -16.09 -45.66 -31.75
CA ASN A 4 -16.39 -44.72 -32.82
C ASN A 4 -15.36 -43.57 -32.91
N LYS A 5 -14.42 -43.77 -33.83
CA LYS A 5 -13.85 -42.84 -34.82
C LYS A 5 -13.42 -41.43 -34.37
N LEU A 6 -12.11 -41.30 -34.26
CA LEU A 6 -11.31 -40.09 -34.50
C LEU A 6 -11.70 -39.37 -35.81
N ARG A 7 -11.79 -38.03 -35.76
CA ARG A 7 -11.37 -37.13 -36.84
C ARG A 7 -10.53 -36.00 -36.25
N PRO A 8 -9.37 -35.66 -36.83
CA PRO A 8 -8.54 -34.56 -36.34
C PRO A 8 -9.07 -33.25 -36.95
N LEU A 9 -9.59 -32.36 -36.12
CA LEU A 9 -9.78 -30.97 -36.50
C LEU A 9 -8.44 -30.25 -36.32
N GLY A 10 -7.59 -30.37 -37.34
CA GLY A 10 -6.44 -29.49 -37.53
C GLY A 10 -6.96 -28.07 -37.73
N ARG A 11 -7.04 -27.30 -36.65
CA ARG A 11 -7.35 -25.88 -36.73
C ARG A 11 -6.08 -25.15 -37.13
N LEU A 12 -6.07 -24.79 -38.41
CA LEU A 12 -5.13 -23.88 -39.06
C LEU A 12 -4.72 -22.73 -38.12
N MET A 13 -3.49 -22.76 -37.62
CA MET A 13 -2.85 -21.60 -36.99
C MET A 13 -2.68 -20.53 -38.08
N ARG A 14 -3.63 -19.59 -38.16
CA ARG A 14 -3.37 -18.32 -38.83
C ARG A 14 -2.57 -17.46 -37.85
N SER A 15 -1.26 -17.39 -38.09
CA SER A 15 -0.41 -16.32 -37.59
C SER A 15 -0.98 -14.99 -38.09
N VAL A 16 -1.74 -14.31 -37.23
CA VAL A 16 -2.11 -12.92 -37.45
C VAL A 16 -1.03 -12.09 -36.77
N SER A 17 0.09 -11.89 -37.48
CA SER A 17 1.10 -10.91 -37.06
C SER A 17 0.55 -9.51 -37.31
N ASN A 18 -0.37 -9.06 -36.46
CA ASN A 18 -0.68 -7.65 -36.36
C ASN A 18 0.55 -6.95 -35.77
N PRO A 19 1.10 -5.92 -36.42
CA PRO A 19 2.11 -5.10 -35.78
C PRO A 19 1.44 -4.45 -34.57
N VAL A 20 1.86 -4.86 -33.37
CA VAL A 20 1.54 -4.12 -32.15
C VAL A 20 2.14 -2.74 -32.37
N CYS A 21 1.27 -1.75 -32.63
CA CYS A 21 1.63 -0.35 -32.59
C CYS A 21 2.08 -0.07 -31.16
N MET A 22 3.39 -0.13 -30.92
CA MET A 22 3.99 0.32 -29.67
C MET A 22 3.51 1.76 -29.47
N PRO A 23 2.79 2.08 -28.38
CA PRO A 23 2.40 3.45 -28.14
C PRO A 23 3.70 4.28 -28.10
N LYS A 24 3.74 5.33 -28.93
CA LYS A 24 4.81 6.33 -28.90
C LYS A 24 5.03 6.71 -27.44
N SER A 25 6.29 6.57 -27.00
CA SER A 25 6.80 6.95 -25.68
C SER A 25 5.93 8.04 -25.06
N LEU A 26 5.27 7.74 -23.94
CA LEU A 26 4.63 8.78 -23.13
C LEU A 26 5.67 9.88 -22.95
N HIS A 27 5.38 11.06 -23.48
CA HIS A 27 6.13 12.25 -23.15
C HIS A 27 5.92 12.45 -21.65
N LEU A 28 6.88 12.00 -20.83
CA LEU A 28 7.05 12.58 -19.51
C LEU A 28 7.36 14.05 -19.78
N THR A 29 6.35 14.91 -19.71
CA THR A 29 6.60 16.33 -19.46
C THR A 29 7.50 16.37 -18.24
N ALA A 30 8.74 16.82 -18.42
CA ALA A 30 9.71 16.90 -17.35
C ALA A 30 9.07 17.65 -16.19
N ILE A 31 8.87 16.94 -15.09
CA ILE A 31 8.40 17.54 -13.86
C ILE A 31 9.45 18.60 -13.50
N PRO A 32 9.07 19.88 -13.30
CA PRO A 32 10.03 20.93 -12.96
C PRO A 32 10.89 20.49 -11.79
N ALA A 33 12.19 20.81 -11.84
CA ALA A 33 13.20 20.30 -10.93
C ALA A 33 12.71 20.37 -9.46
N GLN A 34 12.44 19.21 -8.88
CA GLN A 34 11.93 19.12 -7.52
C GLN A 34 13.04 19.44 -6.53
N LYS A 35 12.71 20.21 -5.48
CA LYS A 35 13.63 20.54 -4.38
C LYS A 35 13.80 19.38 -3.37
N TRP A 36 13.15 18.26 -3.62
CA TRP A 36 13.10 17.06 -2.80
C TRP A 36 12.92 15.84 -3.72
N LYS A 37 13.27 14.65 -3.25
CA LYS A 37 13.18 13.39 -3.98
C LYS A 37 12.30 12.40 -3.23
N ILE A 38 11.54 11.64 -4.01
CA ILE A 38 10.80 10.49 -3.49
C ILE A 38 11.77 9.32 -3.23
N GLY A 39 11.62 8.72 -2.06
CA GLY A 39 12.35 7.53 -1.63
C GLY A 39 11.55 6.25 -1.84
N LYS A 40 11.88 5.24 -1.03
CA LYS A 40 11.23 3.93 -1.04
C LYS A 40 9.89 3.95 -0.30
N ILE A 41 9.15 2.84 -0.40
CA ILE A 41 7.98 2.59 0.44
C ILE A 41 8.48 2.25 1.85
N ASN A 42 8.13 3.07 2.83
CA ASN A 42 8.42 2.77 4.23
C ASN A 42 7.52 1.64 4.73
N HIS A 43 6.21 1.78 4.55
CA HIS A 43 5.23 0.77 4.91
C HIS A 43 3.91 0.88 4.12
N ILE A 44 3.13 -0.19 4.17
CA ILE A 44 1.73 -0.24 3.75
C ILE A 44 0.88 -0.45 4.99
N ALA A 45 -0.06 0.47 5.26
CA ALA A 45 -0.94 0.36 6.41
C ALA A 45 -2.23 -0.36 6.04
N ILE A 46 -2.60 -1.36 6.82
CA ILE A 46 -3.84 -2.12 6.70
C ILE A 46 -4.65 -1.95 7.98
N ALA A 47 -5.81 -1.32 7.87
CA ALA A 47 -6.75 -1.25 8.99
C ALA A 47 -7.51 -2.57 9.09
N THR A 48 -7.61 -3.12 10.30
CA THR A 48 -8.29 -4.39 10.55
C THR A 48 -9.21 -4.33 11.77
N PRO A 49 -10.40 -4.97 11.72
CA PRO A 49 -11.29 -5.06 12.87
C PRO A 49 -10.72 -5.92 14.01
N ASP A 50 -9.84 -6.87 13.70
CA ASP A 50 -9.22 -7.78 14.67
C ASP A 50 -7.72 -7.93 14.35
N ILE A 51 -6.92 -7.18 15.10
CA ILE A 51 -5.47 -7.13 14.92
C ILE A 51 -4.79 -8.45 15.28
N GLU A 52 -5.29 -9.19 16.27
CA GLU A 52 -4.69 -10.45 16.71
C GLU A 52 -4.92 -11.54 15.67
N LYS A 53 -6.15 -11.65 15.17
CA LYS A 53 -6.48 -12.59 14.09
C LYS A 53 -5.70 -12.28 12.81
N THR A 54 -5.54 -11.00 12.49
CA THR A 54 -4.79 -10.58 11.29
C THR A 54 -3.29 -10.84 11.47
N ALA A 55 -2.73 -10.53 12.64
CA ALA A 55 -1.35 -10.84 12.96
C ALA A 55 -1.08 -12.35 12.89
N ALA A 56 -2.00 -13.17 13.40
CA ALA A 56 -1.91 -14.63 13.31
C ALA A 56 -1.93 -15.13 11.86
N LEU A 57 -2.72 -14.54 10.97
CA LEU A 57 -2.67 -14.86 9.54
C LEU A 57 -1.26 -14.65 8.97
N TYR A 58 -0.66 -13.49 9.20
CA TYR A 58 0.69 -13.22 8.69
C TYR A 58 1.75 -14.10 9.33
N ARG A 59 1.68 -14.34 10.64
CA ARG A 59 2.66 -15.12 11.39
C ARG A 59 2.54 -16.62 11.13
N ASP A 60 1.35 -17.18 11.33
CA ASP A 60 1.13 -18.63 11.44
C ASP A 60 0.80 -19.27 10.10
N VAL A 61 0.14 -18.54 9.19
CA VAL A 61 -0.26 -19.05 7.87
C VAL A 61 0.75 -18.66 6.81
N LEU A 62 1.18 -17.40 6.79
CA LEU A 62 2.11 -16.89 5.77
C LEU A 62 3.59 -16.96 6.20
N GLY A 63 3.87 -17.27 7.47
CA GLY A 63 5.24 -17.48 7.96
C GLY A 63 6.07 -16.20 8.11
N ALA A 64 5.44 -15.03 8.17
CA ALA A 64 6.14 -13.76 8.32
C ALA A 64 6.58 -13.53 9.78
N LYS A 65 7.65 -12.74 9.95
CA LYS A 65 8.03 -12.23 11.28
C LYS A 65 7.10 -11.08 11.65
N VAL A 66 6.41 -11.22 12.79
CA VAL A 66 5.39 -10.28 13.25
C VAL A 66 5.72 -9.82 14.67
N SER A 67 5.65 -8.51 14.92
CA SER A 67 5.89 -7.92 16.25
C SER A 67 4.75 -8.21 17.23
N ALA A 68 4.97 -7.88 18.50
CA ALA A 68 3.87 -7.73 19.45
C ALA A 68 2.98 -6.54 19.07
N LYS A 69 1.78 -6.49 19.67
CA LYS A 69 0.87 -5.35 19.58
C LYS A 69 1.39 -4.19 20.42
N HIS A 70 1.54 -3.02 19.81
CA HIS A 70 2.02 -1.80 20.45
C HIS A 70 0.91 -0.73 20.51
N PRO A 71 0.60 -0.15 21.68
CA PRO A 71 -0.27 1.00 21.77
C PRO A 71 0.44 2.26 21.23
N GLN A 72 -0.27 3.05 20.42
CA GLN A 72 0.17 4.37 19.95
C GLN A 72 -0.89 5.41 20.35
N PRO A 73 -0.94 5.85 21.62
CA PRO A 73 -2.00 6.72 22.13
C PRO A 73 -2.11 8.04 21.39
N GLU A 74 -0.97 8.65 21.02
CA GLU A 74 -0.93 9.92 20.26
C GLU A 74 -1.54 9.81 18.86
N HIS A 75 -1.61 8.59 18.32
CA HIS A 75 -2.18 8.29 17.01
C HIS A 75 -3.56 7.63 17.10
N GLY A 76 -4.04 7.30 18.30
CA GLY A 76 -5.32 6.63 18.51
C GLY A 76 -5.39 5.25 17.84
N VAL A 77 -4.27 4.53 17.73
CA VAL A 77 -4.24 3.17 17.17
C VAL A 77 -3.37 2.22 17.97
N TYR A 78 -3.68 0.93 17.90
CA TYR A 78 -2.72 -0.14 18.10
C TYR A 78 -2.03 -0.46 16.77
N THR A 79 -0.74 -0.81 16.83
CA THR A 79 0.04 -1.19 15.66
C THR A 79 0.71 -2.55 15.89
N VAL A 80 0.67 -3.41 14.87
CA VAL A 80 1.50 -4.61 14.75
C VAL A 80 2.30 -4.52 13.45
N PHE A 81 3.59 -4.79 13.51
CA PHE A 81 4.50 -4.73 12.37
C PHE A 81 4.73 -6.12 11.80
N VAL A 82 4.48 -6.28 10.50
CA VAL A 82 4.88 -7.45 9.72
C VAL A 82 6.13 -7.08 8.93
N GLU A 83 7.25 -7.74 9.21
CA GLU A 83 8.54 -7.45 8.59
C GLU A 83 8.65 -8.10 7.20
N LEU A 84 8.96 -7.30 6.17
CA LEU A 84 9.12 -7.75 4.78
C LEU A 84 10.42 -7.22 4.16
N GLY A 85 11.53 -7.34 4.89
CA GLY A 85 12.84 -6.89 4.42
C GLY A 85 12.99 -5.36 4.47
N ASP A 86 12.97 -4.71 3.31
CA ASP A 86 13.19 -3.27 3.16
C ASP A 86 11.94 -2.40 3.43
N THR A 87 10.77 -3.05 3.50
CA THR A 87 9.47 -2.45 3.83
C THR A 87 8.71 -3.25 4.90
N LYS A 88 7.56 -2.72 5.33
CA LYS A 88 6.70 -3.35 6.36
C LYS A 88 5.22 -3.25 5.99
N ILE A 89 4.43 -4.17 6.53
CA ILE A 89 2.99 -3.96 6.67
C ILE A 89 2.72 -3.53 8.10
N GLU A 90 2.01 -2.41 8.27
CA GLU A 90 1.49 -1.95 9.55
C GLU A 90 0.03 -2.36 9.67
N LEU A 91 -0.26 -3.28 10.57
CA LEU A 91 -1.63 -3.62 10.92
C LEU A 91 -2.13 -2.63 11.97
N LEU A 92 -3.21 -1.93 11.65
CA LEU A 92 -3.77 -0.88 12.50
C LEU A 92 -5.14 -1.30 13.04
N ASN A 93 -5.36 -1.06 14.32
CA ASN A 93 -6.65 -1.28 14.97
C ASN A 93 -6.96 -0.12 15.93
N PRO A 94 -8.23 0.31 16.08
CA PRO A 94 -8.57 1.47 16.89
C PRO A 94 -8.06 1.38 18.34
N LEU A 95 -7.53 2.48 18.85
CA LEU A 95 -7.23 2.66 20.27
C LEU A 95 -7.97 3.92 20.75
N GLY A 96 -8.87 3.75 21.72
CA GLY A 96 -9.73 4.81 22.22
C GLY A 96 -10.93 5.11 21.32
N GLU A 97 -11.85 5.92 21.83
CA GLU A 97 -13.14 6.23 21.17
C GLU A 97 -12.99 7.13 19.93
N ASN A 98 -11.91 7.92 19.87
CA ASN A 98 -11.67 8.93 18.83
C ASN A 98 -10.60 8.49 17.82
N SER A 99 -10.46 7.18 17.58
CA SER A 99 -9.46 6.67 16.63
C SER A 99 -9.67 7.22 15.22
N PRO A 100 -8.61 7.71 14.54
CA PRO A 100 -8.73 8.29 13.20
C PRO A 100 -9.15 7.26 12.13
N ILE A 101 -8.96 5.97 12.39
CA ILE A 101 -9.31 4.89 11.45
C ILE A 101 -10.70 4.29 11.72
N GLN A 102 -11.42 4.73 12.75
CA GLN A 102 -12.72 4.17 13.11
C GLN A 102 -13.73 4.30 11.97
N ASN A 103 -13.84 5.51 11.39
CA ASN A 103 -14.70 5.78 10.24
C ASN A 103 -14.36 4.92 9.01
N PHE A 104 -13.09 4.55 8.84
CA PHE A 104 -12.66 3.67 7.75
C PHE A 104 -13.17 2.25 7.97
N LEU A 105 -13.01 1.71 9.18
CA LEU A 105 -13.51 0.37 9.53
C LEU A 105 -15.03 0.32 9.55
N ASP A 106 -15.69 1.43 9.86
CA ASP A 106 -17.15 1.49 9.81
C ASP A 106 -17.71 1.30 8.40
N LYS A 107 -16.99 1.80 7.39
CA LYS A 107 -17.31 1.62 5.97
C LYS A 107 -16.79 0.29 5.42
N ASN A 108 -15.64 -0.18 5.94
CA ASN A 108 -14.95 -1.39 5.49
C ASN A 108 -14.92 -2.41 6.63
N LYS A 109 -16.06 -3.06 6.88
CA LYS A 109 -16.25 -3.94 8.06
C LYS A 109 -15.24 -5.10 8.15
N SER A 110 -14.70 -5.54 7.02
CA SER A 110 -13.69 -6.61 6.95
C SER A 110 -12.24 -6.09 7.01
N GLY A 111 -12.04 -4.78 7.18
CA GLY A 111 -10.73 -4.14 7.06
C GLY A 111 -10.35 -3.82 5.61
N GLY A 112 -9.11 -3.34 5.42
CA GLY A 112 -8.57 -3.03 4.10
C GLY A 112 -7.29 -2.19 4.14
N MET A 113 -6.63 -2.05 2.99
CA MET A 113 -5.50 -1.13 2.83
C MET A 113 -5.97 0.31 3.08
N HIS A 114 -5.34 0.98 4.04
CA HIS A 114 -5.72 2.31 4.47
C HIS A 114 -4.85 3.38 3.81
N HIS A 115 -3.53 3.22 3.81
CA HIS A 115 -2.61 4.15 3.17
C HIS A 115 -1.26 3.49 2.86
N ILE A 116 -0.46 4.19 2.05
CA ILE A 116 0.96 3.88 1.83
C ILE A 116 1.80 5.03 2.40
N CYS A 117 2.96 4.71 2.95
CA CYS A 117 3.93 5.69 3.41
C CYS A 117 5.16 5.66 2.49
N LEU A 118 5.47 6.81 1.91
CA LEU A 118 6.60 7.00 0.99
C LEU A 118 7.62 7.90 1.66
N GLU A 119 8.88 7.49 1.66
CA GLU A 119 9.96 8.30 2.19
C GLU A 119 10.23 9.50 1.27
N VAL A 120 10.72 10.58 1.86
CA VAL A 120 11.24 11.76 1.15
C VAL A 120 12.52 12.20 1.82
N ASP A 121 13.45 12.78 1.04
CA ASP A 121 14.73 13.25 1.57
C ASP A 121 14.61 14.54 2.41
N ASP A 122 13.61 15.38 2.15
CA ASP A 122 13.27 16.56 2.96
C ASP A 122 11.75 16.76 3.03
N ILE A 123 11.14 16.40 4.17
CA ILE A 123 9.69 16.50 4.39
C ILE A 123 9.20 17.95 4.40
N LYS A 124 10.00 18.91 4.88
CA LYS A 124 9.59 20.32 4.93
C LYS A 124 9.58 20.91 3.53
N ALA A 125 10.62 20.62 2.73
CA ALA A 125 10.67 21.01 1.33
C ALA A 125 9.52 20.36 0.53
N ALA A 126 9.24 19.07 0.77
CA ALA A 126 8.13 18.36 0.15
C ALA A 126 6.77 18.99 0.47
N MET A 127 6.46 19.23 1.74
CA MET A 127 5.19 19.84 2.14
C MET A 127 5.03 21.26 1.60
N ALA A 128 6.09 22.09 1.62
CA ALA A 128 6.04 23.46 1.09
C ALA A 128 5.77 23.47 -0.42
N ASP A 129 6.44 22.61 -1.17
CA ASP A 129 6.27 22.47 -2.62
C ASP A 129 4.88 21.90 -2.99
N LEU A 130 4.37 20.91 -2.25
CA LEU A 130 3.00 20.40 -2.44
C LEU A 130 1.94 21.46 -2.16
N LYS A 131 2.11 22.28 -1.11
CA LYS A 131 1.24 23.44 -0.81
C LYS A 131 1.28 24.46 -1.95
N ALA A 132 2.46 24.81 -2.46
CA ALA A 132 2.62 25.74 -3.58
C ALA A 132 1.94 25.25 -4.87
N LYS A 133 1.83 23.92 -5.04
CA LYS A 133 1.10 23.26 -6.13
C LYS A 133 -0.39 23.07 -5.86
N ASN A 134 -0.93 23.65 -4.79
CA ASN A 134 -2.32 23.50 -4.36
C ASN A 134 -2.75 22.05 -4.10
N ILE A 135 -1.81 21.17 -3.70
CA ILE A 135 -2.14 19.81 -3.27
C ILE A 135 -2.59 19.84 -1.81
N ARG A 136 -3.77 19.27 -1.54
CA ARG A 136 -4.34 19.21 -0.20
C ARG A 136 -3.54 18.28 0.70
N LEU A 137 -3.03 18.80 1.80
CA LEU A 137 -2.41 18.04 2.88
C LEU A 137 -3.41 17.86 4.04
N LEU A 138 -3.34 16.72 4.74
CA LEU A 138 -4.18 16.47 5.91
C LEU A 138 -3.67 17.18 7.17
N SER A 139 -2.39 17.53 7.20
CA SER A 139 -1.75 18.25 8.30
C SER A 139 -0.93 19.41 7.75
N ASN A 140 -0.87 20.50 8.51
CA ASN A 140 -0.11 21.69 8.13
C ASN A 140 1.38 21.54 8.41
N GLU A 141 1.74 20.76 9.42
CA GLU A 141 3.12 20.50 9.86
C GLU A 141 3.41 18.99 9.88
N PRO A 142 4.68 18.57 9.68
CA PRO A 142 5.10 17.18 9.87
C PRO A 142 4.81 16.72 11.30
N LYS A 143 4.50 15.44 11.46
CA LYS A 143 4.30 14.81 12.77
C LYS A 143 5.14 13.55 12.84
N ILE A 144 5.71 13.28 14.00
CA ILE A 144 6.45 12.03 14.22
C ILE A 144 5.48 10.86 14.09
N GLY A 145 5.81 9.90 13.22
CA GLY A 145 5.07 8.66 13.04
C GLY A 145 5.51 7.54 13.99
N ALA A 146 4.89 6.37 13.89
CA ALA A 146 5.12 5.21 14.75
C ALA A 146 6.56 4.67 14.74
N HIS A 147 7.34 5.01 13.71
CA HIS A 147 8.75 4.66 13.56
C HIS A 147 9.72 5.74 14.06
N GLY A 148 9.23 6.80 14.72
CA GLY A 148 10.08 7.89 15.23
C GLY A 148 10.62 8.83 14.14
N SER A 149 10.16 8.68 12.90
CA SER A 149 10.50 9.56 11.78
C SER A 149 9.36 10.54 11.51
N PRO A 150 9.66 11.80 11.14
CA PRO A 150 8.68 12.83 10.79
C PRO A 150 7.97 12.61 9.44
#